data_AF-A0A497GQL0-F1
#
_entry.id   AF-A0A497GQL0-F1
#
_cell.length_a   1.000
_cell.length_b   1.000
_cell.length_c   1.000
_cell.angle_alpha   90.00
_cell.angle_beta   90.00
_cell.angle_gamma   90.00
#
_symmetry.space_group_name_H-M   'P 1'
#
loop_
_entity.id
_entity.type
_entity.pdbx_description
1 polymer ?
#
loop_
_entity_poly.entity_id
_entity_poly.type
_entity_poly.pdbx_seq_one_letter_code
_entity_poly.pdbx_strand_id
1 'polypeptide(L)'
;MDNEIREAIEDLKNIFPSKSSSWYRRCLKRLRSVKLVKVDPLYEYWIVEGDPSLGDRDRVYFVRYDVRNKRYICTCYTPTKRFSWSRAKKVCTHVGAVILYRIVKRKYLMKYEA
;
A
#
# COMPACT_ATOMS: atom_id res chain seq x y z
N MET A 1 3.89 18.48 -4.52
CA MET A 1 3.67 17.21 -3.79
C MET A 1 2.20 17.00 -3.50
N ASP A 2 1.50 18.00 -2.97
CA ASP A 2 0.10 17.86 -2.57
C ASP A 2 -0.86 17.60 -3.74
N ASN A 3 -0.61 18.21 -4.90
CA ASN A 3 -1.41 17.94 -6.10
C ASN A 3 -1.20 16.51 -6.61
N GLU A 4 0.06 16.05 -6.64
CA GLU A 4 0.40 14.69 -7.08
C GLU A 4 -0.21 13.63 -6.15
N ILE A 5 -0.23 13.90 -4.84
CA ILE A 5 -0.91 13.04 -3.85
C ILE A 5 -2.42 13.02 -4.08
N ARG A 6 -3.06 14.17 -4.36
CA ARG A 6 -4.50 14.24 -4.65
C ARG A 6 -4.87 13.43 -5.88
N GLU A 7 -4.12 13.58 -6.97
CA GLU A 7 -4.33 12.78 -8.18
C GLU A 7 -4.08 11.29 -7.95
N ALA A 8 -3.01 10.94 -7.22
CA ALA A 8 -2.71 9.55 -6.91
C ALA A 8 -3.79 8.87 -6.05
N ILE A 9 -4.47 9.64 -5.18
CA ILE A 9 -5.64 9.15 -4.44
C ILE A 9 -6.80 8.87 -5.39
N GLU A 10 -7.02 9.71 -6.41
CA GLU A 10 -8.07 9.48 -7.40
C GLU A 10 -7.79 8.24 -8.24
N ASP A 11 -6.55 8.04 -8.68
CA ASP A 11 -6.10 6.81 -9.33
C ASP A 11 -6.33 5.58 -8.43
N LEU A 12 -6.04 5.70 -7.14
CA LEU A 12 -6.29 4.62 -6.18
C LEU A 12 -7.78 4.31 -6.01
N LYS A 13 -8.66 5.31 -6.06
CA LYS A 13 -10.12 5.11 -6.07
C LYS A 13 -10.58 4.41 -7.34
N ASN A 14 -10.02 4.77 -8.50
CA ASN A 14 -10.33 4.10 -9.77
C ASN A 14 -9.91 2.63 -9.76
N ILE A 15 -8.79 2.29 -9.11
CA ILE A 15 -8.34 0.89 -8.95
C ILE A 15 -9.23 0.13 -7.96
N PHE A 16 -9.72 0.78 -6.89
CA PHE A 16 -10.46 0.12 -5.81
C PHE A 16 -11.79 0.80 -5.46
N PRO A 17 -12.73 1.00 -6.41
CA PRO A 17 -13.88 1.91 -6.24
C PRO A 17 -14.83 1.52 -5.09
N SER A 18 -14.86 0.24 -4.71
CA SER A 18 -15.72 -0.29 -3.63
C SER A 18 -15.19 -0.07 -2.22
N LYS A 19 -14.03 0.59 -2.04
CA LYS A 19 -13.47 0.85 -0.70
C LYS A 19 -14.12 2.07 -0.05
N SER A 20 -14.23 2.03 1.28
CA SER A 20 -14.73 3.16 2.06
C SER A 20 -13.75 4.33 2.08
N SER A 21 -14.27 5.54 2.31
CA SER A 21 -13.46 6.75 2.57
C SER A 21 -12.40 6.53 3.66
N SER A 22 -12.76 5.78 4.72
CA SER A 22 -11.86 5.42 5.81
C SER A 22 -10.67 4.57 5.36
N TRP A 23 -10.83 3.70 4.36
CA TRP A 23 -9.75 2.88 3.81
C TRP A 23 -8.73 3.75 3.06
N TYR A 24 -9.18 4.66 2.20
CA TYR A 24 -8.30 5.59 1.48
C TYR A 24 -7.55 6.51 2.44
N ARG A 25 -8.24 7.09 3.42
CA ARG A 25 -7.63 7.95 4.45
C ARG A 25 -6.51 7.23 5.21
N ARG A 26 -6.70 5.94 5.52
CA ARG A 26 -5.69 5.12 6.20
C ARG A 26 -4.50 4.80 5.30
N CYS A 27 -4.71 4.54 4.01
CA CYS A 27 -3.62 4.38 3.05
C CYS A 27 -2.77 5.65 2.96
N LEU A 28 -3.42 6.82 2.89
CA LEU A 28 -2.74 8.11 2.87
C LEU A 28 -1.93 8.37 4.16
N LYS A 29 -2.52 8.14 5.34
CA LYS A 29 -1.79 8.31 6.62
C LYS A 29 -0.54 7.42 6.72
N ARG A 30 -0.58 6.24 6.09
CA ARG A 30 0.54 5.29 6.03
C ARG A 30 1.58 5.63 4.97
N LEU A 31 1.28 6.52 4.03
CA LEU A 31 2.12 6.79 2.87
C LEU A 31 3.57 7.13 3.25
N ARG A 32 3.74 7.98 4.29
CA ARG A 32 5.05 8.42 4.79
C ARG A 32 5.91 7.30 5.40
N SER A 33 5.30 6.20 5.82
CA SER A 33 6.02 5.08 6.45
C SER A 33 6.33 3.94 5.47
N VAL A 34 5.96 4.09 4.19
CA VAL A 34 6.28 3.12 3.14
C VAL A 34 7.74 3.29 2.74
N LYS A 35 8.50 2.18 2.78
CA LYS A 35 9.88 2.14 2.26
C LYS A 35 10.06 0.93 1.36
N LEU A 36 10.69 1.13 0.21
CA LEU A 36 11.14 0.05 -0.66
C LEU A 36 12.42 -0.55 -0.05
N VAL A 37 12.43 -1.86 0.16
CA VAL A 37 13.57 -2.57 0.75
C VAL A 37 14.43 -3.19 -0.32
N LYS A 38 13.80 -3.88 -1.27
CA LYS A 38 14.50 -4.64 -2.32
C LYS A 38 13.62 -4.79 -3.55
N VAL A 39 14.25 -4.76 -4.72
CA VAL A 39 13.67 -5.18 -5.99
C VAL A 39 14.52 -6.32 -6.52
N ASP A 40 13.90 -7.41 -6.92
CA ASP A 40 14.52 -8.48 -7.69
C ASP A 40 13.63 -8.86 -8.88
N PRO A 41 14.10 -9.71 -9.82
CA PRO A 41 13.35 -10.00 -11.05
C PRO A 41 11.95 -10.59 -10.83
N LEU A 42 11.68 -11.19 -9.67
CA LEU A 42 10.41 -11.87 -9.38
C LEU A 42 9.57 -11.11 -8.37
N TYR A 43 10.20 -10.35 -7.47
CA TYR A 43 9.56 -9.75 -6.31
C TYR A 43 10.03 -8.33 -6.02
N GLU A 44 9.10 -7.50 -5.55
CA GLU A 44 9.43 -6.26 -4.85
C GLU A 44 9.06 -6.41 -3.36
N TYR A 45 9.94 -5.96 -2.48
CA TYR A 45 9.77 -6.03 -1.04
C TYR A 45 9.68 -4.63 -0.44
N TRP A 46 8.64 -4.43 0.33
CA TRP A 46 8.30 -3.16 0.95
C TRP A 46 8.07 -3.36 2.44
N ILE A 47 8.36 -2.33 3.21
CA ILE A 47 7.98 -2.23 4.62
C ILE A 47 7.02 -1.06 4.80
N VAL A 48 6.07 -1.26 5.70
CA VAL A 48 5.14 -0.23 6.18
C VAL A 48 5.20 -0.25 7.70
N GLU A 49 5.64 0.84 8.31
CA GLU A 49 5.65 0.94 9.77
C GLU A 49 4.20 0.90 10.29
N GLY A 50 3.99 0.16 11.37
CA GLY A 50 2.71 0.04 12.03
C GLY A 50 2.35 1.30 12.79
N ASP A 51 1.07 1.66 12.77
CA ASP A 51 0.51 2.79 13.48
C ASP A 51 -0.61 2.31 14.43
N PRO A 52 -0.36 2.26 15.75
CA PRO A 52 -1.35 1.86 16.75
C PRO A 52 -2.62 2.72 16.73
N SER A 53 -2.53 4.00 16.35
CA SER A 53 -3.71 4.88 16.22
C SER A 53 -4.65 4.43 15.09
N LEU A 54 -4.12 3.61 14.18
CA LEU A 54 -4.86 2.96 13.12
C LEU A 54 -5.14 1.48 13.43
N GLY A 55 -4.94 1.02 14.66
CA GLY A 55 -5.26 -0.35 15.08
C GLY A 55 -4.28 -1.42 14.58
N ASP A 56 -3.07 -1.01 14.20
CA ASP A 56 -1.98 -1.95 13.96
C ASP A 56 -1.45 -2.51 15.28
N ARG A 57 -1.02 -3.77 15.27
CA ARG A 57 -0.45 -4.45 16.44
C ARG A 57 1.05 -4.70 16.31
N ASP A 58 1.52 -4.79 15.07
CA ASP A 58 2.91 -5.06 14.76
C ASP A 58 3.60 -3.74 14.45
N ARG A 59 4.86 -3.60 14.86
CA ARG A 59 5.65 -2.38 14.58
C ARG A 59 5.97 -2.21 13.10
N VAL A 60 6.02 -3.30 12.34
CA VAL A 60 6.34 -3.31 10.92
C VAL A 60 5.50 -4.37 10.21
N TYR A 61 5.01 -4.04 9.02
CA TYR A 61 4.37 -4.95 8.09
C TYR A 61 5.23 -5.08 6.84
N PHE A 62 5.48 -6.32 6.41
CA PHE A 62 6.14 -6.59 5.15
C PHE A 62 5.10 -6.79 4.06
N VAL A 63 5.28 -6.09 2.95
CA VAL A 63 4.47 -6.22 1.75
C VAL A 63 5.36 -6.69 0.61
N ARG A 64 5.05 -7.87 0.08
CA ARG A 64 5.70 -8.42 -1.11
C ARG A 64 4.79 -8.27 -2.31
N TYR A 65 5.32 -7.76 -3.41
CA TYR A 65 4.65 -7.78 -4.71
C TYR A 65 5.27 -8.88 -5.57
N ASP A 66 4.44 -9.82 -6.02
CA ASP A 66 4.79 -10.83 -7.02
C ASP A 66 4.56 -10.26 -8.42
N VAL A 67 5.66 -10.08 -9.15
CA VAL A 67 5.64 -9.46 -10.48
C VAL A 67 4.93 -10.34 -11.49
N ARG A 68 5.15 -11.67 -11.44
CA ARG A 68 4.56 -12.64 -12.37
C ARG A 68 3.05 -12.72 -12.20
N ASN A 69 2.60 -12.86 -10.96
CA ASN A 69 1.19 -13.03 -10.62
C ASN A 69 0.45 -11.70 -10.43
N LYS A 70 1.14 -10.57 -10.53
CA LYS A 70 0.64 -9.21 -10.27
C LYS A 70 -0.11 -9.11 -8.93
N ARG A 71 0.42 -9.77 -7.89
CA ARG A 71 -0.25 -9.95 -6.60
C ARG A 71 0.53 -9.38 -5.43
N TYR A 72 -0.17 -8.73 -4.51
CA TYR A 72 0.41 -8.25 -3.27
C TYR A 72 0.08 -9.18 -2.11
N ILE A 73 1.08 -9.47 -1.29
CA ILE A 73 0.96 -10.25 -0.06
C ILE A 73 1.49 -9.40 1.09
N CYS A 74 0.70 -9.24 2.13
CA CYS A 74 1.08 -8.55 3.35
C CYS A 74 1.15 -9.55 4.51
N THR A 75 2.12 -9.39 5.42
CA THR A 75 2.18 -10.18 6.67
C THR A 75 0.96 -10.00 7.56
N CYS A 76 0.16 -8.95 7.34
CA CYS A 76 -1.10 -8.78 8.04
C CYS A 76 -2.18 -9.79 7.59
N TYR A 77 -1.96 -10.53 6.50
CA TYR A 77 -2.83 -11.59 6.01
C TYR A 77 -2.58 -12.94 6.68
N THR A 78 -1.50 -13.11 7.44
CA THR A 78 -1.17 -14.37 8.10
C THR A 78 -2.34 -14.85 8.98
N PRO A 79 -2.75 -16.14 8.90
CA PRO A 79 -3.95 -16.64 9.58
C PRO A 79 -4.02 -16.33 11.09
N THR A 80 -2.88 -16.31 11.76
CA THR A 80 -2.74 -15.96 13.20
C THR A 80 -3.13 -14.52 13.53
N LYS A 81 -3.30 -13.63 12.53
CA LYS A 81 -3.70 -12.24 12.71
C LYS A 81 -5.23 -12.10 12.61
N ARG A 82 -5.86 -11.40 13.56
CA ARG A 82 -7.32 -11.14 13.56
C ARG A 82 -7.80 -10.56 12.22
N PHE A 83 -8.89 -11.06 11.63
CA PHE A 83 -9.39 -10.64 10.30
C PHE A 83 -8.48 -10.96 9.09
N SER A 84 -7.53 -11.88 9.23
CA SER A 84 -6.63 -12.36 8.15
C SER A 84 -7.40 -12.72 6.88
N TRP A 85 -8.43 -13.56 7.00
CA TRP A 85 -9.28 -14.01 5.88
C TRP A 85 -10.05 -12.88 5.18
N SER A 86 -10.62 -11.93 5.93
CA SER A 86 -11.34 -10.78 5.37
C SER A 86 -10.38 -9.82 4.65
N ARG A 87 -9.20 -9.58 5.23
CA ARG A 87 -8.17 -8.68 4.66
C ARG A 87 -7.49 -9.29 3.43
N ALA A 88 -7.23 -10.59 3.43
CA ALA A 88 -6.72 -11.31 2.25
C ALA A 88 -7.70 -11.20 1.06
N LYS A 89 -9.01 -11.24 1.32
CA LYS A 89 -10.06 -11.08 0.30
C LYS A 89 -10.28 -9.64 -0.17
N LYS A 90 -9.88 -8.62 0.62
CA LYS A 90 -10.27 -7.22 0.39
C LYS A 90 -9.13 -6.22 0.30
N VAL A 91 -7.86 -6.63 0.18
CA VAL A 91 -6.69 -5.73 0.14
C VAL A 91 -6.59 -4.82 1.39
N CYS A 92 -5.61 -5.06 2.25
CA CYS A 92 -5.44 -4.21 3.46
C CYS A 92 -4.94 -2.82 3.12
N THR A 93 -5.06 -1.91 4.09
CA THR A 93 -4.55 -0.53 3.95
C THR A 93 -3.01 -0.46 3.89
N HIS A 94 -2.29 -1.52 4.28
CA HIS A 94 -0.82 -1.58 4.09
C HIS A 94 -0.46 -1.79 2.62
N VAL A 95 -1.14 -2.73 1.94
CA VAL A 95 -0.99 -2.90 0.49
C VAL A 95 -1.48 -1.66 -0.26
N GLY A 96 -2.61 -1.09 0.15
CA GLY A 96 -3.12 0.16 -0.42
C GLY A 96 -2.12 1.31 -0.31
N ALA A 97 -1.41 1.44 0.82
CA ALA A 97 -0.36 2.44 0.99
C ALA A 97 0.83 2.22 0.04
N VAL A 98 1.27 0.97 -0.16
CA VAL A 98 2.34 0.64 -1.12
C VAL A 98 1.92 0.98 -2.55
N ILE A 99 0.70 0.62 -2.95
CA ILE A 99 0.17 0.96 -4.28
C ILE A 99 0.12 2.48 -4.45
N LEU A 100 -0.40 3.21 -3.45
CA LEU A 100 -0.45 4.68 -3.48
C LEU A 100 0.96 5.28 -3.63
N TYR A 101 1.93 4.78 -2.86
CA TYR A 101 3.32 5.23 -2.96
C TYR A 101 3.88 5.04 -4.37
N ARG A 102 3.62 3.88 -5.00
CA ARG A 102 4.07 3.62 -6.38
C ARG A 102 3.45 4.58 -7.38
N ILE A 103 2.16 4.92 -7.24
CA ILE A 103 1.48 5.89 -8.11
C ILE A 103 2.10 7.28 -7.94
N VAL A 104 2.26 7.74 -6.69
CA VAL A 104 2.89 9.05 -6.38
C VAL A 104 4.30 9.12 -6.96
N LYS A 105 5.13 8.09 -6.72
CA LYS A 105 6.50 8.04 -7.23
C LYS A 105 6.54 8.07 -8.76
N ARG A 106 5.65 7.33 -9.43
CA ARG A 106 5.55 7.36 -10.90
C ARG A 106 5.17 8.74 -11.43
N LYS A 107 4.16 9.38 -10.84
CA LYS A 107 3.73 10.74 -11.22
C LYS A 107 4.83 11.76 -11.01
N TYR A 108 5.55 11.65 -9.90
CA TYR A 108 6.72 12.47 -9.65
C TYR A 108 7.76 12.30 -10.77
N LEU A 109 8.19 11.07 -11.05
CA LEU A 109 9.18 10.81 -12.12
C LEU A 109 8.72 11.34 -13.48
N MET A 110 7.47 11.06 -13.88
CA MET A 110 6.90 11.54 -15.15
C MET A 110 6.89 13.07 -15.29
N LYS A 111 6.75 13.81 -14.19
CA LYS A 111 6.70 15.28 -14.20
C LYS A 111 8.08 15.92 -14.29
N TYR A 112 9.11 15.25 -13.80
CA TYR A 112 10.47 15.80 -13.73
C TYR A 112 11.40 15.20 -14.80
N GLU A 113 10.93 14.20 -15.56
CA GLU A 113 11.59 13.64 -16.74
C GLU A 113 10.98 14.13 -18.08
N ALA A 114 9.89 14.91 -18.02
CA ALA A 114 9.21 15.53 -19.16
C ALA A 114 9.53 17.03 -19.26
#